data_AF-A0A7W2LMH0-F1
#
_entry.id   AF-A0A7W2LMH0-F1
#
_cell.length_a   1.000
_cell.length_b   1.000
_cell.length_c   1.000
_cell.angle_alpha   90.00
_cell.angle_beta   90.00
_cell.angle_gamma   90.00
#
_symmetry.space_group_name_H-M   'P 1'
#
loop_
_entity.id
_entity.type
_entity.pdbx_description
1 polymer ?
#
loop_
_entity_poly.entity_id
_entity_poly.type
_entity_poly.pdbx_seq_one_letter_code
_entity_poly.pdbx_strand_id
1 'polypeptide(L)'
;MKSWSLFVALTEFVWQNTTLVSNAVRWASIWFEMEIVNALALAEWEEQGSPLAWHERWCEGYQADAQALLSELTCLIVTQAPTQ
;
A
#
# COMPACT_ATOMS: atom_id res chain seq x y z
N MET A 1 13.78 0.90 7.24
CA MET A 1 13.54 0.13 6.00
C MET A 1 13.04 -1.30 6.22
N LYS A 2 13.54 -2.09 7.19
CA LYS A 2 13.09 -3.49 7.39
C LYS A 2 11.56 -3.69 7.56
N SER A 3 10.85 -2.73 8.17
CA SER A 3 9.39 -2.86 8.36
C SER A 3 8.59 -2.66 7.07
N TRP A 4 9.06 -1.80 6.15
CA TRP A 4 8.36 -1.54 4.88
C TRP A 4 8.54 -2.70 3.90
N SER A 5 9.77 -3.19 3.73
CA SER A 5 10.03 -4.36 2.89
C SER A 5 9.30 -5.61 3.38
N LEU A 6 9.19 -5.77 4.72
CA LEU A 6 8.42 -6.86 5.32
C LEU A 6 6.92 -6.65 5.11
N PHE A 7 6.41 -5.43 5.28
CA PHE A 7 5.01 -5.10 5.02
C PHE A 7 4.63 -5.45 3.58
N VAL A 8 5.38 -4.95 2.59
CA VAL A 8 5.18 -5.25 1.16
C VAL A 8 5.15 -6.75 0.92
N ALA A 9 6.16 -7.49 1.40
CA ALA A 9 6.23 -8.93 1.21
C ALA A 9 5.04 -9.69 1.85
N LEU A 10 4.50 -9.19 2.97
CA LEU A 10 3.35 -9.80 3.63
C LEU A 10 2.03 -9.49 2.91
N THR A 11 1.88 -8.29 2.34
CA THR A 11 0.62 -7.82 1.77
C THR A 11 0.50 -8.03 0.26
N GLU A 12 1.61 -8.20 -0.46
CA GLU A 12 1.64 -8.45 -1.91
C GLU A 12 0.89 -9.75 -2.28
N PHE A 13 0.94 -10.77 -1.41
CA PHE A 13 0.34 -12.09 -1.68
C PHE A 13 -0.85 -12.43 -0.78
N VAL A 14 -1.27 -11.52 0.12
CA VAL A 14 -2.33 -11.82 1.09
C VAL A 14 -3.69 -12.11 0.42
N TRP A 15 -3.91 -11.63 -0.81
CA TRP A 15 -5.08 -11.98 -1.63
C TRP A 15 -5.23 -13.47 -1.92
N GLN A 16 -4.15 -14.25 -1.86
CA GLN A 16 -4.21 -15.71 -2.02
C GLN A 16 -4.89 -16.38 -0.82
N ASN A 17 -4.94 -15.70 0.33
CA ASN A 17 -5.61 -16.17 1.52
C ASN A 17 -7.05 -15.63 1.60
N THR A 18 -7.99 -16.41 1.07
CA THR A 18 -9.43 -16.06 1.07
C THR A 18 -10.06 -16.01 2.47
N THR A 19 -9.36 -16.46 3.51
CA THR A 19 -9.80 -16.31 4.90
C THR A 19 -9.45 -14.94 5.49
N LEU A 20 -8.51 -14.22 4.87
CA LEU A 20 -8.05 -12.90 5.28
C LEU A 20 -8.55 -11.78 4.35
N VAL A 21 -8.80 -12.09 3.08
CA VAL A 21 -9.25 -11.11 2.07
C VAL A 21 -10.55 -11.56 1.44
N SER A 22 -11.58 -10.72 1.52
CA SER A 22 -12.94 -11.00 1.03
C SER A 22 -13.06 -10.97 -0.50
N ASN A 23 -12.18 -10.23 -1.18
CA ASN A 23 -12.18 -10.12 -2.64
C ASN A 23 -10.74 -10.03 -3.17
N ALA A 24 -10.21 -11.18 -3.60
CA ALA A 24 -8.84 -11.31 -4.09
C ALA A 24 -8.56 -10.49 -5.37
N VAL A 25 -9.50 -10.46 -6.31
CA VAL A 25 -9.34 -9.72 -7.58
C VAL A 25 -9.28 -8.22 -7.31
N ARG A 26 -10.17 -7.71 -6.46
CA ARG A 26 -10.18 -6.30 -6.10
C ARG A 26 -8.94 -5.93 -5.28
N TRP A 27 -8.50 -6.81 -4.37
CA TRP A 27 -7.24 -6.59 -3.64
C TRP A 27 -6.06 -6.46 -4.60
N ALA A 28 -5.89 -7.39 -5.53
CA ALA A 28 -4.78 -7.36 -6.49
C ALA A 28 -4.79 -6.08 -7.34
N SER A 29 -5.97 -5.61 -7.76
CA SER A 29 -6.12 -4.35 -8.50
C SER A 29 -5.67 -3.13 -7.68
N ILE A 30 -6.19 -2.98 -6.46
CA ILE A 30 -5.86 -1.82 -5.60
C ILE A 30 -4.39 -1.88 -5.16
N TRP A 31 -3.88 -3.08 -4.89
CA TRP A 31 -2.46 -3.28 -4.56
C TRP A 31 -1.56 -2.83 -5.73
N PHE A 32 -1.89 -3.19 -6.97
CA PHE A 32 -1.17 -2.73 -8.15
C PHE A 32 -1.21 -1.19 -8.30
N GLU A 33 -2.35 -0.55 -8.03
CA GLU A 33 -2.44 0.92 -8.01
C GLU A 33 -1.54 1.54 -6.93
N MET A 34 -1.43 0.92 -5.75
CA MET A 34 -0.50 1.35 -4.70
C MET A 34 0.96 1.22 -5.17
N GLU A 35 1.30 0.18 -5.92
CA GLU A 35 2.63 0.03 -6.50
C GLU A 35 2.95 1.13 -7.50
N ILE A 36 1.96 1.59 -8.29
CA ILE A 36 2.12 2.74 -9.19
C ILE A 36 2.43 4.01 -8.39
N VAL A 37 1.65 4.31 -7.35
CA VAL A 37 1.87 5.49 -6.49
C VAL A 37 3.28 5.46 -5.89
N ASN A 38 3.70 4.30 -5.37
CA ASN A 38 5.02 4.14 -4.78
C ASN A 38 6.14 4.27 -5.82
N ALA A 39 5.96 3.71 -7.02
CA ALA A 39 6.92 3.82 -8.13
C ALA A 39 7.08 5.26 -8.62
N LEU A 40 5.99 6.02 -8.73
CA LEU A 40 6.02 7.45 -9.10
C LEU A 40 6.76 8.27 -8.04
N ALA A 41 6.44 8.07 -6.76
CA ALA A 41 7.11 8.75 -5.66
C ALA A 41 8.61 8.42 -5.60
N LEU A 42 8.97 7.15 -5.83
CA LEU A 42 10.37 6.74 -5.86
C LEU A 42 11.11 7.37 -7.04
N ALA A 43 10.52 7.37 -8.23
CA ALA A 43 11.12 7.96 -9.43
C ALA A 43 11.37 9.47 -9.25
N GLU A 44 10.40 10.21 -8.69
CA GLU A 44 10.59 11.64 -8.42
C GLU A 44 11.67 11.89 -7.35
N TRP A 45 11.70 11.06 -6.30
CA TRP A 45 12.75 11.14 -5.27
C TRP A 45 14.15 10.91 -5.86
N GLU A 46 14.30 9.93 -6.75
CA GLU A 46 15.54 9.64 -7.45
C GLU A 46 15.94 10.77 -8.41
N GLU A 47 14.99 11.31 -9.18
CA GLU A 47 15.21 12.43 -10.11
C GLU A 47 15.68 13.70 -9.38
N GLN A 48 15.21 13.92 -8.15
CA GLN A 48 15.64 15.04 -7.30
C GLN A 48 16.97 14.80 -6.56
N GLY A 49 17.65 13.69 -6.82
CA GLY A 49 18.93 13.36 -6.20
C GLY A 49 18.80 12.87 -4.76
N SER A 50 17.71 12.17 -4.44
CA SER A 50 17.46 11.56 -3.14
C SER A 50 17.46 12.55 -1.97
N PRO A 51 16.63 13.62 -2.01
CA PRO A 51 16.61 14.65 -0.97
C PRO A 51 16.25 14.06 0.39
N LEU A 52 16.90 14.57 1.45
CA LEU A 52 16.59 14.19 2.84
C LEU A 52 15.22 14.73 3.30
N ALA A 53 14.82 15.90 2.81
CA ALA A 53 13.54 16.53 3.10
C ALA A 53 12.43 16.05 2.14
N TRP A 54 12.34 14.74 1.91
CA TRP A 54 11.37 14.16 0.97
C TRP A 54 9.94 14.12 1.54
N HIS A 55 9.80 14.09 2.86
CA HIS A 55 8.51 13.84 3.50
C HIS A 55 7.42 14.85 3.11
N GLU A 56 7.73 16.14 3.07
CA GLU A 56 6.75 17.20 2.73
C GLU A 56 6.26 17.03 1.29
N ARG A 57 7.18 16.84 0.33
CA ARG A 57 6.82 16.57 -1.07
C ARG A 57 6.00 15.30 -1.22
N TRP A 58 6.37 14.25 -0.48
CA TRP A 58 5.61 13.01 -0.48
C TRP A 58 4.18 13.22 0.03
N CYS A 59 4.02 13.98 1.13
CA CYS A 59 2.72 14.32 1.69
C CYS A 59 1.87 15.14 0.73
N GLU A 60 2.45 16.13 0.05
CA GLU A 60 1.74 16.98 -0.91
C GLU A 60 1.35 16.23 -2.19
N GLY A 61 2.22 15.36 -2.70
CA GLY A 61 2.05 14.73 -4.01
C GLY A 61 1.36 13.35 -4.01
N TYR A 62 1.49 12.57 -2.93
CA TYR A 62 1.17 11.14 -2.97
C TYR A 62 0.34 10.63 -1.79
N GLN A 63 0.33 11.34 -0.66
CA GLN A 63 -0.31 10.85 0.55
C GLN A 63 -1.83 10.66 0.40
N ALA A 64 -2.52 11.56 -0.30
CA ALA A 64 -3.97 11.47 -0.48
C ALA A 64 -4.36 10.19 -1.23
N ASP A 65 -3.69 9.91 -2.34
CA ASP A 65 -3.93 8.71 -3.15
C ASP A 65 -3.57 7.44 -2.38
N ALA A 66 -2.41 7.44 -1.70
CA ALA A 66 -2.00 6.33 -0.85
C ALA A 66 -3.01 6.06 0.28
N GLN A 67 -3.56 7.10 0.91
CA GLN A 67 -4.57 6.95 1.96
C GLN A 67 -5.90 6.41 1.42
N ALA A 68 -6.34 6.88 0.25
CA ALA A 68 -7.54 6.37 -0.39
C ALA A 68 -7.43 4.87 -0.71
N LEU A 69 -6.32 4.47 -1.35
CA LEU A 69 -6.04 3.08 -1.69
C LEU A 69 -5.91 2.20 -0.43
N LEU A 70 -5.24 2.70 0.62
CA LEU A 70 -5.11 1.98 1.89
C LEU A 70 -6.47 1.77 2.58
N SER A 71 -7.34 2.79 2.54
CA SER A 71 -8.70 2.67 3.06
C SER A 71 -9.47 1.58 2.33
N GLU A 72 -9.38 1.52 0.99
CA GLU A 72 -10.04 0.48 0.22
C GLU A 72 -9.48 -0.92 0.49
N LEU A 73 -8.15 -1.07 0.58
CA LEU A 73 -7.53 -2.35 0.96
C LEU A 73 -8.00 -2.82 2.32
N THR A 74 -8.08 -1.92 3.30
CA THR A 74 -8.52 -2.25 4.67
C THR A 74 -9.97 -2.74 4.69
N CYS A 75 -10.85 -2.18 3.85
CA CYS A 75 -12.23 -2.66 3.72
C CYS A 75 -12.34 -4.09 3.16
N LEU A 76 -11.30 -4.60 2.50
CA LEU A 76 -11.29 -5.96 1.96
C LEU A 76 -10.81 -7.00 2.99
N ILE A 77 -10.18 -6.57 4.09
CA ILE A 77 -9.70 -7.46 5.14
C ILE A 77 -10.89 -8.04 5.91
N VAL A 78 -10.97 -9.38 5.96
CA VAL A 78 -11.98 -10.08 6.75
C VAL A 78 -11.58 -9.99 8.22
N THR A 79 -12.24 -9.11 8.98
CA THR A 79 -12.14 -9.12 10.43
C THR A 79 -12.97 -10.27 10.97
N GLN A 80 -12.31 -11.35 11.40
CA GLN A 80 -12.97 -12.31 12.27
C GLN A 80 -13.25 -11.59 13.59
N ALA A 81 -14.53 -11.36 13.90
CA ALA A 81 -14.90 -11.02 15.28
C ALA A 81 -14.44 -12.19 16.17
N PRO A 82 -13.79 -11.92 17.33
CA PRO A 82 -13.43 -13.00 18.23
C PRO A 82 -14.70 -13.76 18.59
N THR A 83 -14.73 -15.05 18.28
CA THR A 83 -15.80 -15.96 18.71
C THR A 83 -15.90 -15.87 20.22
N GLN A 84 -17.08 -15.48 20.69
CA GLN A 84 -17.45 -15.20 22.07
C GLN A 84 -17.06 -16.31 23.06
#